data_AF-A0A1M7HW55-F1
#
_entry.id   AF-A0A1M7HW55-F1
#
_cell.length_a   1.000
_cell.length_b   1.000
_cell.length_c   1.000
_cell.angle_alpha   90.00
_cell.angle_beta   90.00
_cell.angle_gamma   90.00
#
_symmetry.space_group_name_H-M   'P 1'
#
loop_
_entity.id
_entity.type
_entity.pdbx_description
1 polymer ?
#
loop_
_entity_poly.entity_id
_entity_poly.type
_entity_poly.pdbx_seq_one_letter_code
_entity_poly.pdbx_strand_id
1 'polypeptide(L)' 'MAPDLQTAKWRHIHADWWQDDQGNEIHRVEVDEDVLYHCHFAGSSLPWNAVALDRNEAMAVFDDQIPEKPRWQ' A
#
# COMPACT_ATOMS: atom_id res chain seq x y z
N MET A 1 -32.08 27.05 9.89
CA MET A 1 -30.93 26.32 10.47
C MET A 1 -31.01 24.91 9.93
N ALA A 2 -30.05 24.51 9.10
CA ALA A 2 -30.00 23.14 8.59
C ALA A 2 -29.69 22.17 9.75
N PRO A 3 -30.29 20.97 9.77
CA PRO A 3 -30.01 20.00 10.82
C PRO A 3 -28.52 19.66 10.79
N ASP A 4 -27.96 19.57 11.98
CA ASP A 4 -26.68 18.96 12.27
C ASP A 4 -26.56 17.61 11.55
N LEU A 5 -25.60 17.50 10.63
CA LEU A 5 -25.22 16.23 10.04
C LEU A 5 -24.46 15.40 11.09
N GLN A 6 -25.16 15.04 12.16
CA GLN A 6 -24.72 14.08 13.16
C GLN A 6 -24.96 12.66 12.63
N THR A 7 -24.43 12.36 11.44
CA THR A 7 -24.44 11.02 10.82
C THR A 7 -23.17 10.79 10.02
N ALA A 8 -22.08 10.42 10.69
CA ALA A 8 -20.99 9.66 10.08
C ALA A 8 -20.19 8.90 11.15
N LYS A 9 -20.85 8.02 11.92
CA LYS A 9 -20.10 7.04 12.76
C LYS A 9 -19.44 5.95 11.93
N TRP A 10 -19.85 5.80 10.68
CA TRP A 10 -19.36 4.81 9.73
C TRP A 10 -18.60 5.54 8.64
N ARG A 11 -17.38 5.06 8.36
CA ARG A 11 -16.58 5.51 7.21
C ARG A 11 -16.65 4.46 6.13
N HIS A 12 -16.70 4.89 4.88
CA HIS A 12 -16.59 3.96 3.77
C HIS A 12 -15.12 3.60 3.60
N ILE A 13 -14.81 2.31 3.68
CA ILE A 13 -13.46 1.79 3.52
C ILE A 13 -13.45 0.86 2.32
N HIS A 14 -12.61 1.14 1.33
CA HIS A 14 -12.31 0.22 0.23
C HIS A 14 -10.90 -0.32 0.43
N ALA A 15 -10.75 -1.65 0.38
CA ALA A 15 -9.45 -2.30 0.58
C ALA A 15 -9.20 -3.33 -0.49
N ASP A 16 -8.04 -3.21 -1.13
CA ASP A 16 -7.53 -4.17 -2.13
C ASP A 16 -6.17 -4.68 -1.68
N TRP A 17 -5.76 -5.83 -2.21
CA TRP A 17 -4.42 -6.36 -1.98
C TRP A 17 -3.85 -7.02 -3.22
N TRP A 18 -2.53 -6.97 -3.34
CA TRP A 18 -1.74 -7.67 -4.36
C TRP A 18 -0.57 -8.38 -3.69
N GLN A 19 -0.17 -9.51 -4.25
CA GLN A 19 1.03 -10.22 -3.85
C GLN A 19 1.80 -10.66 -5.10
N ASP A 20 3.12 -10.53 -5.07
CA ASP A 20 4.00 -11.02 -6.13
C ASP A 20 4.44 -12.49 -5.90
N ASP A 21 5.28 -13.03 -6.78
CA ASP A 21 5.78 -14.41 -6.69
C ASP A 21 6.88 -14.59 -5.61
N GLN A 22 7.38 -13.51 -5.03
CA GLN A 22 8.32 -13.51 -3.92
C GLN A 22 7.63 -13.43 -2.56
N GLY A 23 6.31 -13.21 -2.54
CA GLY A 23 5.50 -13.06 -1.33
C GLY A 23 5.50 -11.65 -0.77
N ASN A 24 5.92 -10.65 -1.55
CA ASN A 24 5.78 -9.25 -1.19
C ASN A 24 4.33 -8.81 -1.38
N GLU A 25 3.85 -7.92 -0.53
CA GLU A 25 2.44 -7.54 -0.46
C GLU A 25 2.26 -6.03 -0.59
N ILE A 26 1.22 -5.63 -1.32
CA ILE A 26 0.72 -4.26 -1.37
C ILE A 26 -0.72 -4.28 -0.87
N HIS A 27 -1.00 -3.53 0.19
CA HIS A 27 -2.35 -3.30 0.70
C HIS A 27 -2.79 -1.88 0.36
N ARG A 28 -3.81 -1.73 -0.48
CA ARG A 28 -4.46 -0.44 -0.70
C ARG A 28 -5.57 -0.25 0.31
N VAL A 29 -5.58 0.89 0.97
CA VAL A 29 -6.65 1.31 1.88
C VAL A 29 -7.13 2.67 1.43
N GLU A 30 -8.42 2.77 1.12
CA GLU A 30 -9.10 4.02 0.79
C GLU A 30 -10.14 4.33 1.87
N VAL A 31 -10.06 5.53 2.44
CA VAL A 31 -10.96 6.02 3.49
C VAL A 31 -11.44 7.41 3.10
N ASP A 32 -12.74 7.57 2.89
CA ASP A 32 -13.36 8.86 2.57
C ASP A 32 -12.61 9.63 1.44
N GLU A 33 -12.19 8.92 0.39
CA GLU A 33 -11.42 9.38 -0.79
C GLU A 33 -9.90 9.50 -0.62
N ASP A 34 -9.36 9.39 0.60
CA ASP A 34 -7.92 9.31 0.83
C ASP A 34 -7.41 7.87 0.58
N VAL A 35 -6.44 7.71 -0.32
CA VAL A 35 -5.89 6.40 -0.70
C VAL A 35 -4.44 6.29 -0.26
N LEU A 36 -4.10 5.19 0.42
CA LEU A 36 -2.72 4.81 0.75
C LEU A 36 -2.44 3.37 0.32
N TYR A 37 -1.18 3.11 -0.05
CA TYR A 37 -0.68 1.80 -0.41
C TYR A 37 0.42 1.40 0.58
N HIS A 38 0.12 0.45 1.45
CA HIS A 38 1.06 -0.10 2.41
C HIS A 38 1.82 -1.28 1.80
N CYS A 39 3.14 -1.19 1.79
CA CYS A 39 4.03 -2.18 1.19
C CYS A 39 4.66 -3.05 2.29
N HIS A 40 4.65 -4.37 2.10
CA HIS A 40 5.25 -5.34 3.01
C HIS A 40 6.18 -6.29 2.26
N PHE A 41 7.46 -6.34 2.65
CA PHE A 41 8.41 -7.30 2.13
C PHE A 41 8.24 -8.66 2.80
N ALA A 42 8.32 -9.72 1.99
CA ALA A 42 8.27 -11.08 2.48
C ALA A 42 9.27 -11.33 3.61
N GLY A 43 8.79 -11.91 4.72
CA GLY A 43 9.64 -12.24 5.88
C GLY A 43 10.07 -11.05 6.74
N SER A 44 9.65 -9.83 6.40
CA SER A 44 9.90 -8.66 7.25
C SER A 44 8.94 -8.63 8.45
N SER A 45 9.36 -7.98 9.55
CA SER A 45 8.51 -7.77 10.72
C SER A 45 7.70 -6.50 10.57
N LEU A 46 6.47 -6.48 11.10
CA LEU A 46 5.66 -5.27 11.21
C LEU A 46 6.39 -4.13 11.96
N PRO A 47 6.09 -2.85 11.66
CA PRO A 47 5.06 -2.36 10.73
C PRO A 47 5.46 -2.43 9.25
N TRP A 48 4.58 -1.95 8.36
CA TRP A 48 4.80 -1.84 6.91
C TRP A 48 6.18 -1.25 6.56
N ASN A 49 6.82 -1.77 5.52
CA ASN A 49 8.15 -1.32 5.11
C ASN A 49 8.13 0.02 4.40
N ALA A 50 7.05 0.31 3.66
CA ALA A 50 6.85 1.60 3.01
C ALA A 50 5.35 1.92 2.89
N VAL A 51 5.07 3.19 2.61
CA VAL A 51 3.74 3.69 2.26
C VAL A 51 3.88 4.53 1.00
N ALA A 52 2.99 4.32 0.04
CA ALA A 52 2.92 5.02 -1.23
C ALA A 52 1.54 5.64 -1.44
N LEU A 53 1.46 6.65 -2.29
CA LEU A 53 0.22 7.39 -2.62
C LEU A 53 -0.50 6.81 -3.83
N ASP A 54 0.20 6.07 -4.68
CA ASP A 54 -0.38 5.36 -5.80
C ASP A 54 0.22 3.96 -6.01
N ARG A 55 -0.42 3.19 -6.88
CA ARG A 55 -0.03 1.80 -7.16
C ARG A 55 1.34 1.69 -7.84
N ASN A 56 1.70 2.65 -8.68
CA ASN A 56 2.97 2.59 -9.41
C ASN A 56 4.13 2.86 -8.45
N GLU A 57 3.99 3.85 -7.57
CA GLU A 57 4.94 4.12 -6.50
C GLU A 57 5.07 2.89 -5.57
N ALA A 58 3.95 2.25 -5.23
CA ALA A 58 3.96 1.01 -4.44
C ALA A 58 4.71 -0.14 -5.13
N MET A 59 4.57 -0.29 -6.46
CA MET A 59 5.33 -1.30 -7.21
C MET A 59 6.84 -0.98 -7.28
N ALA A 60 7.18 0.30 -7.45
CA ALA A 60 8.58 0.74 -7.52
C ALA A 60 9.36 0.43 -6.23
N VAL A 61 8.70 0.42 -5.07
CA VAL A 61 9.29 0.00 -3.78
C VAL A 61 9.93 -1.40 -3.86
N PHE A 62 9.38 -2.30 -4.67
CA PHE A 62 9.88 -3.66 -4.84
C PHE A 62 10.91 -3.76 -5.97
N ASP A 63 10.77 -2.95 -7.02
CA ASP A 63 11.71 -2.92 -8.14
C ASP A 63 13.10 -2.41 -7.73
N ASP A 64 13.16 -1.41 -6.84
CA ASP A 64 14.41 -0.82 -6.33
C ASP A 64 15.24 -1.79 -5.47
N GLN A 65 14.66 -2.93 -5.06
CA GLN A 65 15.37 -3.98 -4.32
C GLN A 65 15.95 -5.07 -5.20
N ILE A 66 15.72 -5.08 -6.51
CA ILE A 66 16.44 -5.97 -7.41
C ILE A 66 17.90 -5.50 -7.40
N PRO A 67 18.85 -6.24 -6.79
CA PRO A 67 20.25 -5.87 -6.89
C PRO A 67 20.57 -5.88 -8.37
N GLU A 68 21.19 -4.81 -8.90
CA GLU A 68 21.77 -4.84 -10.24
C GLU A 68 22.46 -6.19 -10.40
N LYS A 69 21.96 -7.03 -11.33
CA LYS A 69 22.58 -8.33 -11.61
C LYS A 69 24.07 -8.09 -11.75
N PRO A 70 24.95 -8.83 -11.02
CA PRO A 70 26.37 -8.65 -11.21
C PRO A 70 26.67 -8.88 -12.69
N ARG A 71 27.18 -7.84 -13.35
CA ARG A 71 27.77 -7.95 -14.68
C ARG A 71 29.02 -8.80 -14.51
N TRP A 72 28.87 -10.11 -14.62
CA TRP A 72 30.02 -10.98 -14.84
C TRP A 72 30.66 -10.55 -16.16
N GLN A 73 31.84 -9.92 -16.06
CA GLN A 73 32.79 -9.70 -17.15
C GLN A 73 33.65 -10.96 -17.32
#